data_AF-A0A0F9RN44-F1
#
_entry.id   AF-A0A0F9RN44-F1
#
_cell.length_a   1.000
_cell.length_b   1.000
_cell.length_c   1.000
_cell.angle_alpha   90.00
_cell.angle_beta   90.00
_cell.angle_gamma   90.00
#
_symmetry.space_group_name_H-M   'P 1'
#
loop_
_entity.id
_entity.type
_entity.pdbx_description
1 polymer ?
#
loop_
_entity_poly.entity_id
_entity_poly.type
_entity_poly.pdbx_seq_one_letter_code
_entity_poly.pdbx_strand_id
1 'polypeptide(L)'
;MVDETAADAPTVESIMTDVERLTGDLDIAKTSHTDALESMAKQSAKANIEELGVLAAAVIDTLSAVGKCDAAIEVAKRGLARIQWESKTQALREVLTPIGSEARAMVQNVLDTFQSFNVTGLVITITNIGQPDMETSVKPTGPDIPKPPAGVKRGGGGGGKRASHQVSENGNVMTPREYVAAHAEDSTDIIRAYLGGDTSHKVNITHEAERIAKKLGHQFS
;
A
#
# COMPACT_ATOMS: atom_id res chain seq x y z
N MET A 1 29.31 -33.93 -17.09
CA MET A 1 27.99 -33.41 -16.68
C MET A 1 27.95 -31.98 -17.14
N VAL A 2 27.11 -31.71 -18.14
CA VAL A 2 26.86 -30.36 -18.63
C VAL A 2 25.95 -29.72 -17.59
N ASP A 3 26.46 -28.67 -16.96
CA ASP A 3 25.71 -27.86 -16.00
C ASP A 3 24.46 -27.35 -16.72
N GLU A 4 23.28 -27.80 -16.29
CA GLU A 4 22.01 -27.32 -16.83
C GLU A 4 21.94 -25.82 -16.59
N THR A 5 21.88 -25.08 -17.69
CA THR A 5 21.74 -23.62 -17.75
C THR A 5 20.61 -23.16 -16.83
N ALA A 6 20.95 -22.76 -15.61
CA ALA A 6 20.13 -21.85 -14.85
C ALA A 6 20.05 -20.59 -15.70
N ALA A 7 18.90 -20.37 -16.35
CA ALA A 7 18.66 -19.12 -17.05
C ALA A 7 18.97 -18.00 -16.08
N ASP A 8 19.94 -17.13 -16.43
CA ASP A 8 20.33 -16.01 -15.60
C ASP A 8 19.05 -15.29 -15.18
N ALA A 9 18.87 -15.13 -13.86
CA ALA A 9 17.72 -14.44 -13.33
C ALA A 9 17.62 -13.07 -14.04
N PRO A 10 16.45 -12.70 -14.58
CA PRO A 10 16.32 -11.51 -15.40
C PRO A 10 16.78 -10.28 -14.61
N THR A 11 17.69 -9.51 -15.20
CA THR A 11 18.26 -8.29 -14.60
C THR A 11 17.38 -7.07 -14.92
N VAL A 12 17.52 -6.00 -14.13
CA VAL A 12 16.83 -4.72 -14.41
C VAL A 12 17.15 -4.22 -15.82
N GLU A 13 18.42 -4.33 -16.23
CA GLU A 13 18.88 -3.92 -17.56
C GLU A 13 18.21 -4.75 -18.67
N SER A 14 18.17 -6.08 -18.52
CA SER A 14 17.52 -6.97 -19.51
C SER A 14 16.02 -6.66 -19.67
N ILE A 15 15.30 -6.43 -18.57
CA ILE A 15 13.87 -6.10 -18.62
C ILE A 15 13.65 -4.70 -19.20
N MET A 16 14.52 -3.72 -18.93
CA MET A 16 14.41 -2.40 -19.54
C MET A 16 14.61 -2.46 -21.06
N THR A 17 15.60 -3.21 -21.53
CA THR A 17 15.79 -3.45 -22.97
C THR A 17 14.56 -4.12 -23.59
N ASP A 18 13.95 -5.10 -22.91
CA ASP A 18 12.72 -5.74 -23.37
C ASP A 18 11.53 -4.76 -23.43
N VAL A 19 11.38 -3.87 -22.45
CA VAL A 19 10.34 -2.84 -22.46
C VAL A 19 10.55 -1.87 -23.62
N GLU A 20 11.78 -1.42 -23.88
CA GLU A 20 12.09 -0.54 -25.01
C GLU A 20 11.78 -1.23 -26.35
N ARG A 21 12.23 -2.48 -26.52
CA ARG A 21 11.94 -3.28 -27.71
C ARG A 21 10.44 -3.46 -27.93
N LEU A 22 9.70 -3.88 -26.89
CA LEU A 22 8.25 -4.08 -26.96
C LEU A 22 7.49 -2.78 -27.20
N THR A 23 8.00 -1.64 -26.73
CA THR A 23 7.42 -0.32 -27.02
C THR A 23 7.57 0.01 -28.51
N GLY A 24 8.74 -0.28 -29.11
CA GLY A 24 8.92 -0.18 -30.55
C GLY A 24 7.98 -1.10 -31.34
N ASP A 25 7.81 -2.34 -30.91
CA ASP A 25 6.87 -3.30 -31.52
C ASP A 25 5.41 -2.80 -31.42
N LEU A 26 5.04 -2.21 -30.28
CA LEU A 26 3.72 -1.63 -30.06
C LEU A 26 3.44 -0.46 -31.01
N ASP A 27 4.41 0.42 -31.22
CA ASP A 27 4.27 1.55 -32.14
C ASP A 27 4.07 1.05 -33.58
N ILE A 28 4.85 0.06 -34.01
CA ILE A 28 4.67 -0.59 -35.32
C ILE A 28 3.28 -1.24 -35.44
N ALA A 29 2.81 -1.92 -34.39
CA ALA A 29 1.49 -2.56 -34.38
C ALA A 29 0.35 -1.52 -34.45
N LYS A 30 0.48 -0.39 -33.75
CA LYS A 30 -0.49 0.72 -33.79
C LYS A 30 -0.54 1.39 -35.16
N THR A 31 0.60 1.63 -35.78
CA THR A 31 0.67 2.13 -37.16
C THR A 31 -0.01 1.14 -38.11
N SER A 32 0.33 -0.16 -38.02
CA SER A 32 -0.26 -1.21 -38.87
C SER A 32 -1.79 -1.32 -38.70
N HIS A 33 -2.29 -1.18 -37.47
CA HIS A 33 -3.73 -1.15 -37.20
C HIS A 33 -4.41 0.10 -37.78
N THR A 34 -3.75 1.25 -37.69
CA THR A 34 -4.24 2.51 -38.28
C THR A 34 -4.31 2.39 -39.80
N ASP A 35 -3.27 1.85 -40.44
CA ASP A 35 -3.23 1.60 -41.88
C ASP A 35 -4.30 0.60 -42.34
N ALA A 36 -4.56 -0.44 -41.54
CA ALA A 36 -5.63 -1.40 -41.79
C ALA A 36 -7.03 -0.74 -41.74
N LEU A 37 -7.28 0.10 -40.74
CA LEU A 37 -8.52 0.88 -40.63
C LEU A 37 -8.68 1.84 -41.81
N GLU A 38 -7.62 2.56 -42.19
CA GLU A 38 -7.65 3.44 -43.35
C GLU A 38 -7.93 2.68 -44.65
N SER A 39 -7.32 1.51 -44.82
CA SER A 39 -7.51 0.66 -46.00
C SER A 39 -8.95 0.16 -46.07
N MET A 40 -9.51 -0.29 -44.95
CA MET A 40 -10.92 -0.67 -44.84
C MET A 40 -11.85 0.50 -45.18
N ALA A 41 -11.59 1.71 -44.66
CA ALA A 41 -12.38 2.89 -44.95
C ALA A 41 -12.35 3.28 -46.44
N LYS A 42 -11.18 3.20 -47.09
CA LYS A 42 -11.00 3.57 -48.51
C LYS A 42 -11.59 2.53 -49.47
N GLN A 43 -11.51 1.24 -49.14
CA GLN A 43 -11.81 0.15 -50.07
C GLN A 43 -13.21 -0.47 -49.86
N SER A 44 -13.80 -0.32 -48.68
CA SER A 44 -15.08 -0.97 -48.33
C SER A 44 -16.24 -0.67 -49.28
N ALA A 45 -16.32 0.55 -49.81
CA ALA A 45 -17.39 0.94 -50.73
C ALA A 45 -17.33 0.27 -52.12
N LYS A 46 -16.18 -0.32 -52.48
CA LYS A 46 -15.94 -0.95 -53.79
C LYS A 46 -15.67 -2.46 -53.69
N ALA A 47 -15.47 -2.95 -52.47
CA ALA A 47 -15.12 -4.33 -52.19
C ALA A 47 -16.35 -5.24 -52.28
N ASN A 48 -16.15 -6.46 -52.78
CA ASN A 48 -17.15 -7.52 -52.66
C ASN A 48 -17.15 -8.12 -51.23
N ILE A 49 -18.09 -9.03 -50.94
CA ILE A 49 -18.24 -9.63 -49.59
C ILE A 49 -16.98 -10.36 -49.12
N GLU A 50 -16.26 -11.05 -50.01
CA GLU A 50 -15.04 -11.79 -49.65
C GLU A 50 -13.89 -10.82 -49.34
N GLU A 51 -13.73 -9.78 -50.15
CA GLU A 51 -12.74 -8.71 -49.94
C GLU A 51 -13.01 -7.93 -48.65
N LEU A 52 -14.28 -7.66 -48.33
CA LEU A 52 -14.70 -7.07 -47.05
C LEU A 52 -14.33 -7.96 -45.87
N GLY A 53 -14.46 -9.29 -46.01
CA GLY A 53 -14.03 -10.25 -45.01
C GLY A 53 -12.52 -10.20 -44.75
N VAL A 54 -11.71 -10.10 -45.81
CA VAL A 54 -10.24 -9.98 -45.70
C VAL A 54 -9.84 -8.66 -45.03
N LEU A 55 -10.46 -7.54 -45.41
CA LEU A 55 -10.19 -6.23 -44.80
C LEU A 55 -10.55 -6.21 -43.30
N ALA A 56 -11.71 -6.79 -42.94
CA ALA A 56 -12.12 -6.90 -41.54
C ALA A 56 -11.17 -7.81 -40.74
N ALA A 57 -10.72 -8.94 -41.31
CA ALA A 57 -9.76 -9.82 -40.67
C ALA A 57 -8.42 -9.10 -40.39
N ALA A 58 -7.91 -8.31 -41.35
CA ALA A 58 -6.68 -7.54 -41.18
C ALA A 58 -6.77 -6.51 -40.02
N VAL A 59 -7.92 -5.83 -39.88
CA VAL A 59 -8.16 -4.92 -38.75
C VAL A 59 -8.19 -5.68 -37.42
N ILE A 60 -8.85 -6.84 -37.38
CA ILE A 60 -8.92 -7.67 -36.16
C ILE A 60 -7.53 -8.18 -35.76
N ASP A 61 -6.75 -8.68 -36.72
CA ASP A 61 -5.42 -9.24 -36.48
C ASP A 61 -4.44 -8.18 -35.97
N THR A 62 -4.44 -7.00 -36.59
CA THR A 62 -3.60 -5.88 -36.16
C THR A 62 -4.02 -5.33 -34.80
N LEU A 63 -5.32 -5.26 -34.50
CA LEU A 63 -5.82 -4.90 -33.16
C LEU A 63 -5.39 -5.93 -32.10
N SER A 64 -5.46 -7.22 -32.42
CA SER A 64 -4.98 -8.28 -31.53
C SER A 64 -3.48 -8.16 -31.27
N ALA A 65 -2.68 -7.80 -32.29
CA ALA A 65 -1.24 -7.59 -32.14
C ALA A 65 -0.94 -6.43 -31.19
N VAL A 66 -1.66 -5.31 -31.28
CA VAL A 66 -1.56 -4.18 -30.33
C VAL A 66 -1.83 -4.66 -28.90
N GLY A 67 -2.93 -5.38 -28.68
CA GLY A 67 -3.28 -5.89 -27.35
C GLY A 67 -2.26 -6.87 -26.76
N LYS A 68 -1.61 -7.68 -27.61
CA LYS A 68 -0.51 -8.57 -27.19
C LYS A 68 0.74 -7.79 -26.76
N CYS A 69 1.10 -6.74 -27.51
CA CYS A 69 2.24 -5.89 -27.17
C CYS A 69 2.00 -5.13 -25.85
N ASP A 70 0.82 -4.54 -25.67
CA ASP A 70 0.44 -3.86 -24.42
C ASP A 70 0.51 -4.81 -23.22
N ALA A 71 -0.04 -6.03 -23.35
CA ALA A 71 0.01 -7.03 -22.29
C ALA A 71 1.44 -7.45 -21.94
N ALA A 72 2.31 -7.64 -22.95
CA ALA A 72 3.70 -7.99 -22.74
C ALA A 72 4.49 -6.89 -22.02
N ILE A 73 4.26 -5.62 -22.39
CA ILE A 73 4.86 -4.45 -21.72
C ILE A 73 4.45 -4.40 -20.26
N GLU A 74 3.16 -4.62 -19.95
CA GLU A 74 2.67 -4.62 -18.57
C GLU A 74 3.29 -5.74 -17.73
N VAL A 75 3.46 -6.93 -18.30
CA VAL A 75 4.16 -8.04 -17.62
C VAL A 75 5.62 -7.68 -17.34
N ALA A 76 6.33 -7.11 -18.32
CA ALA A 76 7.71 -6.68 -18.17
C ALA A 76 7.87 -5.60 -17.08
N LYS A 77 6.98 -4.58 -17.07
CA LYS A 77 6.95 -3.54 -16.03
C LYS A 77 6.70 -4.11 -14.63
N ARG A 78 5.80 -5.09 -14.49
CA ARG A 78 5.58 -5.79 -13.21
C ARG A 78 6.82 -6.56 -12.76
N GLY A 79 7.52 -7.21 -13.69
CA GLY A 79 8.80 -7.86 -13.42
C GLY A 79 9.85 -6.89 -12.88
N LEU A 80 10.00 -5.73 -13.50
CA LEU A 80 10.90 -4.67 -13.06
C LEU A 80 10.53 -4.16 -11.65
N ALA A 81 9.25 -3.89 -11.40
CA ALA A 81 8.77 -3.46 -10.09
C ALA A 81 9.07 -4.50 -9.00
N ARG A 82 8.93 -5.79 -9.32
CA ARG A 82 9.26 -6.89 -8.42
C ARG A 82 10.75 -6.93 -8.07
N ILE A 83 11.65 -6.87 -9.06
CA ILE A 83 13.11 -6.91 -8.81
C ILE A 83 13.52 -5.72 -7.93
N GLN A 84 13.00 -4.52 -8.22
CA GLN A 84 13.27 -3.33 -7.41
C GLN A 84 12.76 -3.49 -5.97
N TRP A 85 11.58 -4.08 -5.79
CA TRP A 85 11.04 -4.38 -4.46
C TRP A 85 11.87 -5.41 -3.70
N GLU A 86 12.29 -6.50 -4.36
CA GLU A 86 13.15 -7.53 -3.77
C GLU A 86 14.49 -6.94 -3.32
N SER A 87 15.13 -6.12 -4.17
CA SER A 87 16.38 -5.42 -3.85
C SER A 87 16.24 -4.48 -2.65
N LYS A 88 15.22 -3.61 -2.64
CA LYS A 88 14.97 -2.70 -1.50
C LYS A 88 14.66 -3.46 -0.21
N THR A 89 13.91 -4.55 -0.32
CA THR A 89 13.57 -5.40 0.83
C THR A 89 14.80 -6.12 1.37
N GLN A 90 15.70 -6.59 0.50
CA GLN A 90 16.95 -7.21 0.92
C GLN A 90 17.84 -6.22 1.67
N ALA A 91 18.07 -5.03 1.11
CA ALA A 91 18.86 -3.99 1.78
C ALA A 91 18.27 -3.63 3.16
N LEU A 92 16.94 -3.52 3.26
CA LEU A 92 16.29 -3.30 4.55
C LEU A 92 16.48 -4.47 5.52
N ARG A 93 16.39 -5.73 5.06
CA ARG A 93 16.64 -6.92 5.91
C ARG A 93 18.05 -6.97 6.43
N GLU A 94 19.05 -6.61 5.63
CA GLU A 94 20.45 -6.58 6.04
C GLU A 94 20.67 -5.60 7.21
N VAL A 95 20.00 -4.45 7.20
CA VAL A 95 20.03 -3.48 8.31
C VAL A 95 19.21 -3.97 9.52
N LEU A 96 18.05 -4.60 9.31
CA LEU A 96 17.17 -5.03 10.40
C LEU A 96 17.65 -6.30 11.13
N THR A 97 18.41 -7.17 10.47
CA THR A 97 18.92 -8.43 11.04
C THR A 97 19.78 -8.23 12.30
N PRO A 98 20.79 -7.33 12.32
CA PRO A 98 21.55 -7.06 13.54
C PRO A 98 20.68 -6.45 14.65
N ILE A 99 19.76 -5.53 14.31
CA ILE A 99 18.83 -4.93 15.28
C ILE A 99 17.97 -6.01 15.95
N GLY A 100 17.44 -6.96 15.17
CA GLY A 100 16.67 -8.08 15.72
C GLY A 100 17.51 -9.00 16.62
N SER A 101 18.80 -9.16 16.32
CA SER A 101 19.73 -9.94 17.14
C SER A 101 20.04 -9.26 18.47
N GLU A 102 20.26 -7.95 18.45
CA GLU A 102 20.43 -7.14 19.67
C GLU A 102 19.17 -7.11 20.53
N ALA A 103 17.99 -6.93 19.91
CA ALA A 103 16.71 -6.99 20.61
C ALA A 103 16.51 -8.34 21.31
N ARG A 104 16.86 -9.45 20.65
CA ARG A 104 16.81 -10.78 21.26
C ARG A 104 17.76 -10.88 22.47
N ALA A 105 18.98 -10.38 22.36
CA ALA A 105 19.94 -10.38 23.46
C ALA A 105 19.44 -9.56 24.66
N MET A 106 18.85 -8.38 24.42
CA MET A 106 18.24 -7.57 25.47
C MET A 106 17.08 -8.27 26.18
N VAL A 107 16.20 -8.94 25.41
CA VAL A 107 15.08 -9.72 25.97
C VAL A 107 15.60 -10.86 26.85
N GLN A 108 16.68 -11.53 26.43
CA GLN A 108 17.28 -12.62 27.21
C GLN A 108 17.77 -12.17 28.59
N ASN A 109 18.26 -10.92 28.72
CA ASN A 109 18.75 -10.37 29.99
C ASN A 109 17.64 -10.11 31.01
N VAL A 110 16.39 -9.99 30.57
CA VAL A 110 15.22 -9.70 31.43
C VAL A 110 14.20 -10.83 31.40
N LEU A 111 14.61 -12.01 30.92
CA LEU A 111 13.72 -13.14 30.64
C LEU A 111 12.92 -13.57 31.88
N ASP A 112 13.56 -13.65 33.04
CA ASP A 112 12.90 -14.07 34.29
C ASP A 112 11.74 -13.14 34.67
N THR A 113 11.93 -11.83 34.47
CA THR A 113 10.87 -10.83 34.68
C THR A 113 9.75 -10.99 33.64
N PHE A 114 10.09 -11.25 32.38
CA PHE A 114 9.06 -11.47 31.36
C PHE A 114 8.26 -12.75 31.60
N GLN A 115 8.91 -13.80 32.10
CA GLN A 115 8.25 -15.04 32.49
C GLN A 115 7.32 -14.83 33.69
N SER A 116 7.71 -14.03 34.70
CA SER A 116 6.86 -13.78 35.87
C SER A 116 5.57 -13.02 35.56
N PHE A 117 5.56 -12.23 34.48
CA PHE A 117 4.38 -11.53 33.96
C PHE A 117 3.73 -12.21 32.74
N ASN A 118 4.14 -13.45 32.41
CA ASN A 118 3.66 -14.20 31.25
C ASN A 118 3.67 -13.37 29.94
N VAL A 119 4.73 -12.60 29.71
CA VAL A 119 4.90 -11.81 28.48
C VAL A 119 5.08 -12.78 27.29
N THR A 120 4.17 -12.71 26.31
CA THR A 120 4.20 -13.52 25.08
C THR A 120 4.75 -12.77 23.88
N GLY A 121 4.96 -11.46 23.99
CA GLY A 121 5.51 -10.64 22.92
C GLY A 121 5.89 -9.24 23.38
N LEU A 122 6.77 -8.60 22.61
CA LEU A 122 7.21 -7.24 22.84
C LEU A 122 7.09 -6.44 21.54
N VAL A 123 6.39 -5.32 21.59
CA VAL A 123 6.30 -4.38 20.46
C VAL A 123 7.19 -3.19 20.79
N ILE A 124 8.25 -3.02 20.02
CA ILE A 124 9.10 -1.82 20.06
C ILE A 124 8.70 -0.95 18.88
N THR A 125 8.25 0.27 19.17
CA THR A 125 7.92 1.28 18.16
C THR A 125 8.90 2.42 18.31
N ILE A 126 9.60 2.75 17.23
CA ILE A 126 10.44 3.95 17.14
C ILE A 126 9.76 4.91 16.18
N THR A 127 9.45 6.12 16.65
CA THR A 127 8.85 7.19 15.84
C THR A 127 9.89 8.27 15.56
N ASN A 128 9.68 8.99 14.44
CA ASN A 128 10.55 10.10 14.01
C ASN A 128 12.03 9.69 13.88
N ILE A 129 12.30 8.51 13.31
CA ILE A 129 13.68 8.01 13.11
C ILE A 129 14.49 9.06 12.34
N GLY A 130 15.61 9.48 12.92
CA GLY A 130 16.53 10.48 12.34
C GLY A 130 16.15 11.94 12.59
N GLN A 131 15.09 12.22 13.36
CA GLN A 131 14.69 13.57 13.74
C GLN A 131 15.06 13.88 15.21
N PRO A 132 15.14 15.16 15.62
CA PRO A 132 15.42 15.54 17.02
C PRO A 132 14.38 15.04 18.02
N ASP A 133 13.13 14.84 17.59
CA ASP A 133 12.00 14.34 18.36
C ASP A 133 11.81 12.82 18.19
N MET A 134 12.90 12.08 17.99
CA MET A 134 12.89 10.62 17.95
C MET A 134 12.45 10.06 19.30
N GLU A 135 11.41 9.23 19.28
CA GLU A 135 10.84 8.62 20.50
C GLU A 135 10.78 7.10 20.36
N THR A 136 10.96 6.41 21.49
CA THR A 136 10.85 4.95 21.56
C THR A 136 9.75 4.56 22.55
N SER A 137 8.84 3.70 22.10
CA SER A 137 7.80 3.10 22.93
C SER A 137 7.98 1.59 22.94
N VAL A 138 8.01 1.01 24.13
CA VAL A 138 8.10 -0.44 24.33
C VAL A 138 6.85 -0.91 25.04
N LYS A 139 6.12 -1.86 24.44
CA LYS A 139 4.88 -2.41 24.98
C LYS A 139 4.96 -3.93 25.08
N PRO A 140 4.87 -4.51 26.29
CA PRO A 140 4.72 -5.95 26.45
C PRO A 140 3.30 -6.39 26.10
N THR A 141 3.17 -7.61 25.63
CA THR A 141 1.90 -8.31 25.37
C THR A 141 1.87 -9.58 26.19
N GLY A 142 0.78 -9.86 26.89
CA GLY A 142 0.61 -11.07 27.71
C GLY A 142 -0.68 -11.03 28.54
N PRO A 143 -1.15 -12.18 29.06
CA PRO A 143 -2.37 -12.25 29.86
C PRO A 143 -2.23 -11.58 31.23
N ASP A 144 -1.04 -11.62 31.84
CA ASP A 144 -0.81 -11.15 33.21
C ASP A 144 -0.16 -9.77 33.28
N ILE A 145 -0.22 -9.02 32.16
CA ILE A 145 0.23 -7.63 32.14
C ILE A 145 -0.74 -6.79 32.99
N PRO A 146 -0.26 -6.11 34.05
CA PRO A 146 -1.12 -5.33 34.92
C PRO A 146 -1.86 -4.24 34.13
N LYS A 147 -3.19 -4.27 34.22
CA LYS A 147 -4.04 -3.20 33.69
C LYS A 147 -4.16 -2.10 34.75
N PRO A 148 -4.15 -0.82 34.35
CA PRO A 148 -4.43 0.25 35.29
C PRO A 148 -5.82 0.02 35.91
N PRO A 149 -6.01 0.33 37.22
CA PRO A 149 -7.33 0.32 37.83
C PRO A 149 -8.30 1.21 37.05
N ALA A 150 -9.56 0.80 36.96
CA ALA A 150 -10.58 1.58 36.27
C ALA A 150 -10.66 3.01 36.85
N GLY A 151 -10.66 4.01 35.96
CA GLY A 151 -10.74 5.43 36.33
C GLY A 151 -9.40 6.11 36.64
N VAL A 152 -8.29 5.36 36.73
CA VAL A 152 -6.97 5.96 36.93
C VAL A 152 -6.33 6.26 35.58
N LYS A 153 -6.33 7.55 35.19
CA LYS A 153 -5.49 8.03 34.08
C LYS A 153 -4.04 7.92 34.53
N ARG A 154 -3.30 6.94 34.02
CA ARG A 154 -1.84 6.86 34.23
C ARG A 154 -1.21 8.12 33.60
N GLY A 155 -0.65 8.98 34.43
CA GLY A 155 0.22 10.06 33.96
C GLY A 155 1.51 9.43 33.44
N GLY A 156 1.62 9.32 32.11
CA GLY A 156 2.77 8.69 31.45
C GLY A 156 2.48 7.27 30.98
N GLY A 157 2.58 7.05 29.67
CA GLY A 157 2.41 5.74 29.05
C GLY A 157 1.07 5.53 28.34
N GLY A 158 0.40 6.59 27.89
CA GLY A 158 -0.67 6.50 26.89
C GLY A 158 -0.07 6.30 25.51
N GLY A 159 0.34 5.07 25.20
CA GLY A 159 0.80 4.75 23.87
C GLY A 159 -0.37 4.78 22.89
N GLY A 160 -0.30 5.72 21.96
CA GLY A 160 -1.26 5.96 20.92
C GLY A 160 -1.21 7.45 20.69
N LYS A 161 -0.54 7.86 19.60
CA LYS A 161 -0.54 9.23 19.07
C LYS A 161 -1.82 9.91 19.53
N ARG A 162 -1.74 11.02 20.30
CA ARG A 162 -2.74 12.07 20.08
C ARG A 162 -2.77 12.19 18.58
N ALA A 163 -3.91 11.84 17.97
CA ALA A 163 -4.01 11.78 16.52
C ALA A 163 -3.32 13.03 15.98
N SER A 164 -2.43 12.86 14.99
CA SER A 164 -1.78 14.00 14.34
C SER A 164 -2.80 15.04 13.87
N HIS A 165 -4.06 14.62 13.77
CA HIS A 165 -5.21 15.42 13.51
C HIS A 165 -6.00 15.76 14.78
N GLN A 166 -6.44 17.00 14.87
CA GLN A 166 -7.30 17.55 15.90
C GLN A 166 -8.41 18.36 15.22
N VAL A 167 -9.55 18.44 15.89
CA VAL A 167 -10.67 19.29 15.47
C VAL A 167 -10.88 20.35 16.54
N SER A 168 -10.89 21.61 16.12
CA SER A 168 -11.19 22.75 16.99
C SER A 168 -12.63 23.19 16.77
N GLU A 169 -13.43 23.14 17.84
CA GLU A 169 -14.81 23.61 17.90
C GLU A 169 -14.95 24.59 19.05
N ASN A 170 -15.27 25.85 18.75
CA ASN A 170 -15.52 26.89 19.76
C ASN A 170 -14.39 27.04 20.82
N GLY A 171 -13.14 26.79 20.44
CA GLY A 171 -11.97 26.86 21.34
C GLY A 171 -11.66 25.56 22.09
N ASN A 172 -12.49 24.52 21.95
CA ASN A 172 -12.22 23.18 22.47
C ASN A 172 -11.54 22.32 21.40
N VAL A 173 -10.44 21.67 21.79
CA VAL A 173 -9.66 20.80 20.91
C VAL A 173 -10.00 19.34 21.21
N MET A 174 -10.49 18.63 20.20
CA MET A 174 -10.91 17.24 20.28
C MET A 174 -10.09 16.37 19.32
N THR A 175 -9.88 15.11 19.69
CA THR A 175 -9.40 14.10 18.74
C THR A 175 -10.50 13.75 17.72
N PRO A 176 -10.16 13.24 16.52
CA PRO A 176 -11.14 12.80 15.51
C PRO A 176 -12.19 11.84 16.07
N ARG A 177 -11.82 10.97 17.01
CA ARG A 177 -12.74 10.03 17.65
C ARG A 177 -13.71 10.73 18.59
N GLU A 178 -13.23 11.65 19.42
CA GLU A 178 -14.07 12.45 20.32
C GLU A 178 -15.03 13.33 19.54
N TYR A 179 -14.56 13.93 18.44
CA TYR A 179 -15.35 14.78 17.57
C TYR A 179 -16.46 13.99 16.85
N VAL A 180 -16.14 12.84 16.25
CA VAL A 180 -17.13 11.95 15.61
C VAL A 180 -18.15 11.40 16.61
N ALA A 181 -17.74 11.14 17.86
CA ALA A 181 -18.65 10.71 18.92
C ALA A 181 -19.61 11.84 19.36
N ALA A 182 -19.13 13.08 19.44
CA ALA A 182 -19.94 14.26 19.75
C ALA A 182 -20.96 14.57 18.64
N HIS A 183 -20.61 14.26 17.38
CA HIS A 183 -21.42 14.49 16.19
C HIS A 183 -21.88 13.17 15.53
N ALA A 184 -22.25 12.18 16.35
CA ALA A 184 -22.59 10.82 15.91
C ALA A 184 -23.85 10.76 14.99
N GLU A 185 -24.69 11.77 15.08
CA GLU A 185 -25.86 11.99 14.22
C GLU A 185 -25.48 12.37 12.79
N ASP A 186 -24.37 13.09 12.61
CA ASP A 186 -23.81 13.44 11.32
C ASP A 186 -22.88 12.36 10.73
N SER A 187 -22.61 11.32 11.50
CA SER A 187 -21.78 10.18 11.10
C SER A 187 -22.54 9.16 10.25
N THR A 188 -21.83 8.47 9.37
CA THR A 188 -22.36 7.32 8.62
C THR A 188 -22.78 6.17 9.54
N ASP A 189 -23.77 5.38 9.13
CA ASP A 189 -24.27 4.25 9.92
C ASP A 189 -23.18 3.21 10.23
N ILE A 190 -22.23 3.05 9.31
CA ILE A 190 -21.04 2.21 9.50
C ILE A 190 -20.22 2.76 10.67
N ILE A 191 -19.86 4.04 10.67
CA ILE A 191 -19.09 4.66 11.76
C ILE A 191 -19.84 4.58 13.10
N ARG A 192 -21.16 4.80 13.08
CA ARG A 192 -22.02 4.71 14.27
C ARG A 192 -22.01 3.31 14.90
N ALA A 193 -22.01 2.26 14.08
CA ALA A 193 -21.93 0.87 14.55
C ALA A 193 -20.56 0.53 15.20
N TYR A 194 -19.49 1.24 14.83
CA TYR A 194 -18.13 0.98 15.32
C TYR A 194 -17.65 1.94 16.42
N LEU A 195 -18.36 3.03 16.70
CA LEU A 195 -18.00 4.02 17.72
C LEU A 195 -17.82 3.40 19.13
N GLY A 196 -18.61 2.37 19.47
CA GLY A 196 -18.54 1.63 20.74
C GLY A 196 -17.58 0.42 20.75
N GLY A 197 -16.91 0.11 19.64
CA GLY A 197 -16.02 -1.05 19.51
C GLY A 197 -14.54 -0.72 19.66
N ASP A 198 -13.75 -1.68 20.15
CA ASP A 198 -12.30 -1.56 20.37
C ASP A 198 -11.47 -1.74 19.09
N THR A 199 -12.10 -1.67 17.91
CA THR A 199 -11.47 -1.92 16.61
C THR A 199 -11.46 -0.66 15.74
N SER A 200 -10.63 0.32 16.11
CA SER A 200 -10.39 1.54 15.32
C SER A 200 -9.66 1.31 13.98
N HIS A 201 -9.28 0.06 13.67
CA HIS A 201 -8.53 -0.28 12.45
C HIS A 201 -9.40 -0.55 11.21
N LYS A 202 -10.73 -0.69 11.36
CA LYS A 202 -11.63 -1.02 10.23
C LYS A 202 -12.32 0.20 9.60
N VAL A 203 -12.26 1.37 10.22
CA VAL A 203 -12.98 2.56 9.75
C VAL A 203 -12.10 3.79 9.90
N ASN A 204 -12.01 4.59 8.84
CA ASN A 204 -11.16 5.78 8.81
C ASN A 204 -11.85 6.95 9.55
N ILE A 205 -11.84 6.89 10.89
CA ILE A 205 -12.43 7.89 11.79
C ILE A 205 -11.85 9.29 11.52
N THR A 206 -10.58 9.38 11.11
CA THR A 206 -9.93 10.64 10.74
C THR A 206 -10.63 11.34 9.57
N HIS A 207 -10.88 10.63 8.46
CA HIS A 207 -11.61 11.21 7.32
C HIS A 207 -13.07 11.54 7.67
N GLU A 208 -13.71 10.76 8.52
CA GLU A 208 -15.08 11.06 8.94
C GLU A 208 -15.13 12.34 9.79
N ALA A 209 -14.19 12.51 10.70
CA ALA A 209 -14.05 13.74 11.47
C ALA A 209 -13.77 14.96 10.57
N GLU A 210 -12.90 14.82 9.56
CA GLU A 210 -12.64 15.86 8.57
C GLU A 210 -13.90 16.22 7.77
N ARG A 211 -14.69 15.23 7.36
CA ARG A 211 -15.96 15.43 6.63
C ARG A 211 -16.98 16.18 7.48
N ILE A 212 -17.16 15.77 8.74
CA ILE A 212 -18.08 16.43 9.68
C ILE A 212 -17.59 17.84 9.97
N ALA A 213 -16.30 18.04 10.24
CA ALA A 213 -15.71 19.35 10.50
C ALA A 213 -15.90 20.29 9.32
N LYS A 214 -15.67 19.82 8.09
CA LYS A 214 -15.94 20.60 6.87
C LYS A 214 -17.42 20.94 6.70
N LYS A 215 -18.33 20.01 7.02
CA LYS A 215 -19.78 20.24 6.96
C LYS A 215 -20.23 21.31 7.97
N LEU A 216 -19.66 21.30 9.18
CA LEU A 216 -20.02 22.19 10.28
C LEU A 216 -19.19 23.49 10.31
N GLY A 217 -18.18 23.62 9.44
CA GLY A 217 -17.31 24.80 9.38
C GLY A 217 -16.25 24.86 10.48
N HIS A 218 -15.88 23.72 11.06
CA HIS A 218 -14.88 23.60 12.12
C HIS A 218 -13.48 23.39 11.54
N GLN A 219 -12.44 23.79 12.28
CA GLN A 219 -11.07 23.68 11.82
C GLN A 219 -10.51 22.29 12.13
N PHE A 220 -10.03 21.60 11.10
CA PHE A 220 -9.35 20.32 11.18
C PHE A 220 -7.85 20.52 10.87
N SER A 221 -6.96 20.05 11.74
CA SER A 221 -5.49 20.15 11.59
C SER A 221 -4.84 18.84 11.99
#